data_AF-A0A3M1LG59-F1
#
_entry.id   AF-A0A3M1LG59-F1
#
_cell.length_a   1.000
_cell.length_b   1.000
_cell.length_c   1.000
_cell.angle_alpha   90.00
_cell.angle_beta   90.00
_cell.angle_gamma   90.00
#
_symmetry.space_group_name_H-M   'P 1'
#
loop_
_entity.id
_entity.type
_entity.pdbx_description
1 polymer ?
#
loop_
_entity_poly.entity_id
_entity_poly.type
_entity_poly.pdbx_seq_one_letter_code
_entity_poly.pdbx_strand_id
1 'polypeptide(L)'
;MVGPHRRYNPLTGEWVLVSPQRMQRPWRGQVEPPPQEALPAYDPDCYLCPGNERAGGQRNPLYTDTFVFDNDFPALLPDAPPFSVDEQGLLIARPERGICRVLCFSPRHDLTLATLPPPALRRVVETWIEQYRDLGARPFIRYVQVFENKGAM
;
A
#
# COMPACT_ATOMS: atom_id res chain seq x y z
N MET A 1 18.10 23.49 -26.15
CA MET A 1 17.96 22.23 -25.38
C MET A 1 18.55 22.48 -24.00
N VAL A 2 17.81 22.25 -22.92
CA VAL A 2 18.31 22.51 -21.56
C VAL A 2 19.25 21.36 -21.16
N GLY A 3 20.47 21.68 -20.72
CA GLY A 3 21.46 20.72 -20.23
C GLY A 3 21.07 20.11 -18.87
N PRO A 4 21.96 19.31 -18.24
CA PRO A 4 21.75 18.79 -16.89
C PRO A 4 21.45 19.93 -15.89
N HIS A 5 20.44 19.74 -15.05
CA HIS A 5 19.98 20.76 -14.10
C HIS A 5 19.29 20.11 -12.89
N ARG A 6 19.02 20.89 -11.85
CA ARG A 6 18.20 20.45 -10.71
C ARG A 6 16.85 21.17 -10.73
N ARG A 7 15.81 20.48 -10.28
CA ARG A 7 14.47 21.07 -10.03
C ARG A 7 14.12 20.89 -8.57
N TYR A 8 13.66 21.96 -7.93
CA TYR A 8 13.27 21.94 -6.53
C TYR A 8 11.84 21.41 -6.38
N ASN A 9 11.61 20.51 -5.44
CA ASN A 9 10.30 20.05 -5.01
C ASN A 9 9.91 20.77 -3.69
N PRO A 10 8.99 21.75 -3.72
CA PRO A 10 8.61 22.50 -2.53
C PRO A 10 7.83 21.68 -1.50
N LEU A 11 7.27 20.52 -1.88
CA LEU A 11 6.56 19.64 -0.94
C LEU A 11 7.51 18.87 -0.03
N THR A 12 8.68 18.47 -0.53
CA THR A 12 9.68 17.70 0.24
C THR A 12 10.86 18.55 0.70
N GLY A 13 11.06 19.73 0.12
CA GLY A 13 12.22 20.57 0.41
C GLY A 13 13.50 20.12 -0.31
N GLU A 14 13.40 19.23 -1.28
CA GLU A 14 14.53 18.57 -1.93
C GLU A 14 14.72 18.99 -3.38
N TRP A 15 15.89 18.73 -3.93
CA TRP A 15 16.19 18.97 -5.34
C TRP A 15 16.40 17.66 -6.09
N VAL A 16 15.74 17.53 -7.23
CA VAL A 16 15.88 16.37 -8.14
C VAL A 16 16.85 16.73 -9.26
N LEU A 17 17.88 15.91 -9.44
CA LEU A 17 18.80 16.01 -10.58
C LEU A 17 18.14 15.47 -11.85
N VAL A 18 18.17 16.25 -12.92
CA VAL A 18 17.65 15.90 -14.24
C VAL A 18 18.81 15.81 -15.23
N SER A 19 19.04 14.62 -15.78
CA SER A 19 20.09 14.34 -16.79
C SER A 19 19.46 13.78 -18.07
N PRO A 20 19.02 14.63 -19.02
CA PRO A 20 18.23 14.20 -20.19
C PRO A 20 18.90 13.13 -21.07
N GLN A 21 20.23 13.14 -21.17
CA GLN A 21 20.99 12.21 -22.01
C GLN A 21 21.16 10.82 -21.38
N ARG A 22 20.77 10.62 -20.11
CA ARG A 22 21.05 9.39 -19.34
C ARG A 22 20.44 8.13 -19.97
N MET A 23 19.31 8.25 -20.66
CA MET A 23 18.65 7.12 -21.35
C MET A 23 19.44 6.58 -22.56
N GLN A 24 20.46 7.29 -23.04
CA GLN A 24 21.30 6.85 -24.16
C GLN A 24 22.38 5.83 -23.74
N ARG A 25 22.55 5.59 -22.43
CA ARG A 25 23.54 4.64 -21.94
C ARG A 25 23.09 3.21 -22.27
N PRO A 26 23.94 2.38 -22.90
CA PRO A 26 23.60 0.98 -23.16
C PRO A 26 23.26 0.24 -21.86
N TRP A 27 22.10 -0.43 -21.84
CA TRP A 27 21.67 -1.26 -20.72
C TRP A 27 22.08 -2.71 -20.95
N ARG A 28 22.80 -3.29 -19.97
CA ARG A 28 23.15 -4.72 -19.92
C ARG A 28 22.82 -5.35 -18.55
N GLY A 29 21.98 -4.66 -17.77
CA GLY A 29 21.58 -5.11 -16.45
C GLY A 29 20.34 -6.01 -16.49
N GLN A 30 19.69 -6.14 -15.34
CA GLN A 30 18.44 -6.87 -15.17
C GLN A 30 17.34 -6.39 -16.12
N VAL A 31 16.58 -7.31 -16.67
CA VAL A 31 15.38 -7.02 -17.46
C VAL A 31 14.24 -7.74 -16.78
N GLU A 32 13.23 -6.99 -16.34
CA GLU A 32 12.06 -7.57 -15.69
C GLU A 32 11.22 -8.35 -16.70
N PRO A 33 10.68 -9.52 -16.32
CA PRO A 33 9.73 -10.23 -17.16
C PRO A 33 8.44 -9.41 -17.28
N PRO A 34 7.72 -9.53 -18.41
CA PRO A 34 6.40 -8.94 -18.53
C PRO A 34 5.44 -9.58 -17.49
N PRO A 35 4.43 -8.83 -17.01
CA PRO A 35 3.40 -9.39 -16.15
C PRO A 35 2.68 -10.57 -16.81
N GLN A 36 2.19 -11.52 -16.02
CA GLN A 36 1.40 -12.63 -16.53
C GLN A 36 0.07 -12.13 -17.11
N GLU A 37 -0.23 -12.51 -18.36
CA GLU A 37 -1.32 -11.92 -19.14
C GLU A 37 -2.73 -12.39 -18.74
N ALA A 38 -2.87 -13.51 -18.01
CA ALA A 38 -4.17 -14.04 -17.62
C ALA A 38 -4.13 -14.66 -16.21
N LEU A 39 -4.57 -13.89 -15.22
CA LEU A 39 -4.89 -14.39 -13.89
C LEU A 39 -6.32 -14.97 -13.88
N PRO A 40 -6.63 -15.95 -13.03
CA PRO A 40 -7.99 -16.45 -12.90
C PRO A 40 -8.87 -15.42 -12.20
N ALA A 41 -10.16 -15.45 -12.52
CA ALA A 41 -11.19 -14.66 -11.85
C ALA A 41 -11.19 -14.82 -10.32
N TYR A 42 -10.88 -16.03 -9.89
CA TYR A 42 -10.84 -16.47 -8.51
C TYR A 42 -9.71 -17.48 -8.39
N ASP A 43 -8.88 -17.31 -7.38
CA ASP A 43 -7.77 -18.20 -7.08
C ASP A 43 -8.04 -18.90 -5.72
N PRO A 44 -8.20 -20.23 -5.69
CA PRO A 44 -8.47 -20.97 -4.46
C PRO A 44 -7.32 -20.91 -3.44
N ASP A 45 -6.09 -20.60 -3.88
CA ASP A 45 -4.90 -20.53 -3.04
C ASP A 45 -4.59 -19.09 -2.60
N CYS A 46 -5.31 -18.10 -3.12
CA CYS A 46 -5.12 -16.70 -2.77
C CYS A 46 -5.75 -16.37 -1.40
N TYR A 47 -4.93 -15.92 -0.45
CA TYR A 47 -5.39 -15.50 0.89
C TYR A 47 -6.39 -14.33 0.92
N LEU A 48 -6.55 -13.61 -0.19
CA LEU A 48 -7.42 -12.44 -0.30
C LEU A 48 -8.76 -12.73 -0.98
N CYS A 49 -8.89 -13.87 -1.67
CA CYS A 49 -10.11 -14.19 -2.40
C CYS A 49 -11.29 -14.48 -1.45
N PRO A 50 -12.56 -14.23 -1.88
CA PRO A 50 -13.74 -14.49 -1.08
C PRO A 50 -13.84 -15.95 -0.64
N GLY A 51 -14.21 -16.20 0.62
CA GLY A 51 -14.37 -17.55 1.16
C GLY A 51 -13.07 -18.31 1.46
N ASN A 52 -11.90 -17.80 1.04
CA ASN A 52 -10.61 -18.42 1.32
C ASN A 52 -10.15 -18.18 2.75
N GLU A 53 -9.34 -19.10 3.24
CA GLU A 53 -8.60 -18.90 4.48
C GLU A 53 -7.48 -17.88 4.24
N ARG A 54 -7.26 -16.98 5.20
CA ARG A 54 -6.16 -16.04 5.20
C ARG A 54 -4.93 -16.67 5.84
N ALA A 55 -3.78 -16.05 5.63
CA ALA A 55 -2.52 -16.49 6.26
C ALA A 55 -2.57 -16.45 7.80
N GLY A 56 -3.45 -15.65 8.41
CA GLY A 56 -3.73 -15.67 9.85
C GLY A 56 -4.72 -16.75 10.33
N GLY A 57 -5.15 -17.67 9.47
CA GLY A 57 -6.09 -18.76 9.79
C GLY A 57 -7.57 -18.36 9.85
N GLN A 58 -7.88 -17.08 9.68
CA GLN A 58 -9.26 -16.59 9.60
C GLN A 58 -9.81 -16.79 8.18
N ARG A 59 -11.12 -17.02 8.04
CA ARG A 59 -11.76 -17.17 6.72
C ARG A 59 -12.40 -15.88 6.25
N ASN A 60 -12.14 -15.50 5.00
CA ASN A 60 -12.79 -14.36 4.36
C ASN A 60 -14.28 -14.63 4.18
N PRO A 61 -15.16 -13.62 4.35
CA PRO A 61 -16.54 -13.76 3.95
C PRO A 61 -16.63 -13.99 2.43
N LEU A 62 -17.78 -14.48 1.98
CA LEU A 62 -18.14 -14.50 0.56
C LEU A 62 -18.53 -13.09 0.11
N TYR A 63 -17.58 -12.16 0.17
CA TYR A 63 -17.80 -10.77 -0.19
C TYR A 63 -18.03 -10.61 -1.70
N THR A 64 -18.87 -9.66 -2.09
CA THR A 64 -19.23 -9.38 -3.49
C THR A 64 -18.82 -7.98 -3.95
N ASP A 65 -18.24 -7.19 -3.06
CA ASP A 65 -17.77 -5.82 -3.27
C ASP A 65 -16.44 -5.65 -2.51
N THR A 66 -15.97 -4.43 -2.28
CA THR A 66 -14.78 -4.17 -1.46
C THR A 66 -14.86 -4.87 -0.10
N PHE A 67 -13.73 -5.40 0.37
CA PHE A 67 -13.63 -6.05 1.68
C PHE A 67 -12.43 -5.51 2.46
N VAL A 68 -12.65 -5.14 3.72
CA VAL A 68 -11.61 -4.62 4.61
C VAL A 68 -11.48 -5.52 5.83
N PHE A 69 -10.24 -5.79 6.23
CA PHE A 69 -9.91 -6.49 7.46
C PHE A 69 -8.62 -5.94 8.08
N ASP A 70 -8.46 -6.14 9.39
CA ASP A 70 -7.20 -5.83 10.08
C ASP A 70 -6.13 -6.83 9.60
N ASN A 71 -4.95 -6.31 9.24
CA ASN A 71 -3.88 -7.11 8.68
C ASN A 71 -3.44 -8.20 9.67
N ASP A 72 -3.34 -9.44 9.20
CA ASP A 72 -2.93 -10.58 10.04
C ASP A 72 -1.47 -10.46 10.53
N PHE A 73 -0.64 -9.66 9.85
CA PHE A 73 0.75 -9.33 10.21
C PHE A 73 0.98 -7.81 10.20
N PRO A 74 0.42 -7.07 11.17
CA PRO A 74 0.44 -5.62 11.16
C PRO A 74 1.82 -5.07 11.56
N ALA A 75 2.27 -4.01 10.90
CA ALA A 75 3.53 -3.33 11.25
C ALA A 75 3.41 -2.49 12.54
N LEU A 76 2.19 -2.14 12.94
CA LEU A 76 1.88 -1.38 14.14
C LEU A 76 0.74 -2.05 14.90
N LEU A 77 0.82 -2.03 16.23
CA LEU A 77 -0.22 -2.56 17.11
C LEU A 77 -1.00 -1.41 17.78
N PRO A 78 -2.30 -1.59 18.07
CA PRO A 78 -3.10 -0.57 18.76
C PRO A 78 -2.56 -0.25 20.15
N ASP A 79 -1.95 -1.23 20.80
CA ASP A 79 -1.30 -1.11 22.10
C ASP A 79 0.21 -1.32 21.93
N ALA A 80 0.98 -0.35 22.40
CA ALA A 80 2.43 -0.42 22.46
C ALA A 80 2.85 0.00 23.88
N PRO A 81 3.53 -0.87 24.65
CA PRO A 81 4.01 -0.51 25.98
C PRO A 81 4.87 0.76 25.91
N PRO A 82 4.68 1.71 26.85
CA PRO A 82 5.48 2.92 26.87
C PRO A 82 6.96 2.57 27.13
N PHE A 83 7.86 3.10 26.31
CA PHE A 83 9.30 3.07 26.55
C PHE A 83 9.95 4.36 26.02
N SER A 84 11.19 4.60 26.40
CA SER A 84 12.01 5.65 25.80
C SER A 84 13.47 5.28 25.95
N VAL A 85 14.22 5.36 24.86
CA VAL A 85 15.69 5.22 24.84
C VAL A 85 16.25 6.55 24.37
N ASP A 86 17.27 7.05 25.07
CA ASP A 86 18.09 8.19 24.65
C ASP A 86 19.52 7.99 25.18
N GLU A 87 20.37 7.40 24.35
CA GLU A 87 21.80 7.27 24.65
C GLU A 87 22.54 8.50 24.13
N GLN A 88 22.68 9.49 25.00
CA GLN A 88 23.51 10.69 24.78
C GLN A 88 23.10 11.48 23.52
N GLY A 89 21.84 11.44 23.12
CA GLY A 89 21.32 12.08 21.93
C GLY A 89 21.70 11.40 20.60
N LEU A 90 22.33 10.22 20.65
CA LEU A 90 22.76 9.48 19.47
C LEU A 90 21.82 8.32 19.13
N LEU A 91 21.43 7.53 20.13
CA LEU A 91 20.50 6.42 19.96
C LEU A 91 19.18 6.75 20.66
N ILE A 92 18.19 7.18 19.87
CA ILE A 92 16.89 7.62 20.38
C ILE A 92 15.80 6.71 19.84
N ALA A 93 14.98 6.13 20.72
CA ALA A 93 13.84 5.29 20.34
C ALA A 93 12.61 5.56 21.21
N ARG A 94 11.42 5.47 20.60
CA ARG A 94 10.12 5.69 21.24
C ARG A 94 9.10 4.67 20.69
N PRO A 95 8.07 4.30 21.47
CA PRO A 95 7.00 3.46 20.99
C PRO A 95 6.17 4.19 19.94
N GLU A 96 5.57 3.42 19.04
CA GLU A 96 4.58 3.90 18.09
C GLU A 96 3.38 2.96 18.10
N ARG A 97 2.18 3.54 18.03
CA ARG A 97 0.91 2.82 18.03
C ARG A 97 0.23 3.01 16.69
N GLY A 98 -0.49 1.99 16.23
CA GLY A 98 -1.20 2.10 14.97
C GLY A 98 -2.09 0.91 14.67
N ILE A 99 -2.74 0.98 13.53
CA ILE A 99 -3.62 -0.06 13.01
C ILE A 99 -3.28 -0.22 11.54
N CYS A 100 -3.06 -1.45 11.10
CA CYS A 100 -2.84 -1.78 9.69
C CYS A 100 -4.05 -2.54 9.18
N ARG A 101 -4.66 -2.06 8.10
CA ARG A 101 -5.78 -2.73 7.42
C ARG A 101 -5.42 -3.07 5.98
N VAL A 102 -6.01 -4.14 5.48
CA VAL A 102 -5.97 -4.53 4.08
C VAL A 102 -7.35 -4.29 3.47
N LEU A 103 -7.39 -3.75 2.26
CA LEU A 103 -8.62 -3.50 1.50
C LEU A 103 -8.52 -4.25 0.16
N CYS A 104 -9.36 -5.25 -0.02
CA CYS A 104 -9.57 -5.94 -1.29
C CYS A 104 -10.52 -5.10 -2.16
N PHE A 105 -10.10 -4.71 -3.36
CA PHE A 105 -10.89 -3.82 -4.23
C PHE A 105 -12.11 -4.48 -4.88
N SER A 106 -12.10 -5.81 -5.03
CA SER A 106 -13.09 -6.58 -5.76
C SER A 106 -12.97 -8.07 -5.41
N PRO A 107 -14.05 -8.88 -5.52
CA PRO A 107 -13.96 -10.34 -5.44
C PRO A 107 -13.20 -10.97 -6.63
N ARG A 108 -12.95 -10.20 -7.69
CA ARG A 108 -12.24 -10.64 -8.90
C ARG A 108 -10.73 -10.48 -8.75
N HIS A 109 -10.00 -11.59 -8.75
CA HIS A 109 -8.55 -11.64 -8.62
C HIS A 109 -7.81 -11.16 -9.89
N ASP A 110 -8.48 -11.21 -11.05
CA ASP A 110 -7.92 -10.82 -12.35
C ASP A 110 -8.12 -9.34 -12.68
N LEU A 111 -8.69 -8.54 -11.78
CA LEU A 111 -8.89 -7.12 -11.97
C LEU A 111 -7.87 -6.30 -11.19
N THR A 112 -7.40 -5.22 -11.81
CA THR A 112 -6.58 -4.19 -11.17
C THR A 112 -7.38 -2.89 -11.11
N LEU A 113 -6.94 -1.90 -10.32
CA LEU A 113 -7.60 -0.59 -10.32
C LEU A 113 -7.78 -0.01 -11.74
N ALA A 114 -6.82 -0.21 -12.63
CA ALA A 114 -6.88 0.30 -14.01
C ALA A 114 -7.95 -0.37 -14.89
N THR A 115 -8.40 -1.58 -14.52
CA THR A 115 -9.37 -2.39 -15.29
C THR A 115 -10.73 -2.53 -14.59
N LEU A 116 -10.88 -1.99 -13.37
CA LEU A 116 -12.18 -1.93 -12.71
C LEU A 116 -13.13 -0.98 -13.44
N PRO A 117 -14.43 -1.34 -13.56
CA PRO A 117 -15.40 -0.43 -14.13
C PRO A 117 -15.61 0.78 -13.22
N PRO A 118 -15.97 1.97 -13.76
CA PRO A 118 -16.09 3.20 -12.97
C PRO A 118 -16.98 3.10 -11.72
N PRO A 119 -18.12 2.37 -11.72
CA PRO A 119 -18.89 2.16 -10.49
C PRO A 119 -18.11 1.43 -9.40
N ALA A 120 -17.34 0.39 -9.74
CA ALA A 120 -16.52 -0.33 -8.76
C ALA A 120 -15.36 0.54 -8.25
N LEU A 121 -14.74 1.35 -9.11
CA LEU A 121 -13.74 2.34 -8.68
C LEU A 121 -14.31 3.36 -7.70
N ARG A 122 -15.54 3.82 -7.92
CA ARG A 122 -16.23 4.69 -6.97
C ARG A 122 -16.39 4.01 -5.60
N ARG A 123 -16.76 2.72 -5.57
CA ARG A 123 -16.86 1.94 -4.32
C ARG A 123 -15.53 1.85 -3.58
N VAL A 124 -14.42 1.68 -4.29
CA VAL A 124 -13.07 1.72 -3.69
C VAL A 124 -12.79 3.07 -3.03
N VAL A 125 -13.09 4.19 -3.71
CA VAL A 125 -12.90 5.53 -3.16
C VAL A 125 -13.81 5.79 -1.95
N GLU A 126 -15.06 5.36 -2.00
CA GLU A 126 -15.99 5.43 -0.87
C GLU A 126 -15.44 4.67 0.34
N THR A 127 -14.92 3.46 0.10
CA THR A 127 -14.29 2.65 1.15
C THR A 127 -13.05 3.35 1.73
N TRP A 128 -12.21 3.99 0.91
CA TRP A 128 -11.09 4.79 1.43
C TRP A 128 -11.56 5.92 2.35
N ILE A 129 -12.63 6.63 1.97
CA ILE A 129 -13.20 7.71 2.79
C ILE A 129 -13.74 7.16 4.12
N GLU A 130 -14.44 6.03 4.08
CA GLU A 130 -14.96 5.35 5.27
C GLU A 130 -13.82 4.94 6.22
N GLN A 131 -12.78 4.28 5.69
CA GLN A 131 -11.63 3.84 6.48
C GLN A 131 -10.83 5.02 7.04
N TYR A 132 -10.65 6.08 6.25
CA TYR A 132 -9.97 7.29 6.70
C TYR A 132 -10.71 7.95 7.87
N ARG A 133 -12.04 8.04 7.78
CA ARG A 133 -12.88 8.61 8.85
C ARG A 133 -12.90 7.74 10.10
N ASP A 134 -13.09 6.42 9.95
CA ASP A 134 -13.09 5.48 11.08
C ASP A 134 -11.76 5.51 11.84
N LEU A 135 -10.64 5.36 11.13
CA LEU A 135 -9.31 5.38 11.75
C LEU A 135 -8.97 6.76 12.32
N GLY A 136 -9.29 7.83 11.60
CA GLY A 136 -9.03 9.20 12.03
C GLY A 136 -9.87 9.65 13.22
N ALA A 137 -11.00 8.99 13.50
CA ALA A 137 -11.81 9.24 14.70
C ALA A 137 -11.19 8.66 15.98
N ARG A 138 -10.16 7.80 15.88
CA ARG A 138 -9.51 7.19 17.03
C ARG A 138 -8.59 8.20 17.72
N PRO A 139 -8.74 8.47 19.04
CA PRO A 139 -7.99 9.53 19.71
C PRO A 139 -6.47 9.43 19.64
N PHE A 140 -5.92 8.23 19.49
CA PHE A 140 -4.47 7.99 19.42
C PHE A 140 -3.91 8.01 17.99
N ILE A 141 -4.76 8.05 16.96
CA ILE A 141 -4.35 8.10 15.56
C ILE A 141 -4.27 9.57 15.13
N ARG A 142 -3.07 10.02 14.77
CA ARG A 142 -2.83 11.40 14.29
C ARG A 142 -2.84 11.53 12.77
N TYR A 143 -2.62 10.42 12.05
CA TYR A 143 -2.49 10.40 10.62
C TYR A 143 -2.96 9.06 10.06
N VAL A 144 -3.66 9.10 8.93
CA VAL A 144 -4.13 7.91 8.21
C VAL A 144 -3.53 7.93 6.82
N GLN A 145 -2.69 6.94 6.51
CA GLN A 145 -2.07 6.78 5.20
C GLN A 145 -2.81 5.71 4.40
N VAL A 146 -3.44 6.11 3.31
CA VAL A 146 -3.97 5.18 2.30
C VAL A 146 -2.90 5.02 1.21
N PHE A 147 -2.57 3.79 0.83
CA PHE A 147 -1.63 3.51 -0.25
C PHE A 147 -1.93 2.17 -0.91
N GLU A 148 -1.38 1.96 -2.12
CA GLU A 148 -1.41 0.71 -2.88
C GLU A 148 0.03 0.40 -3.33
N ASN A 149 0.45 -0.85 -3.18
CA ASN A 149 1.64 -1.37 -3.83
C ASN A 149 1.19 -2.31 -4.95
N LYS A 150 1.60 -2.04 -6.19
CA LYS A 150 1.21 -2.81 -7.38
C LYS A 150 2.44 -3.29 -8.17
N GLY A 151 2.45 -4.57 -8.51
CA GLY A 151 3.54 -5.24 -9.22
C GLY A 151 4.29 -6.21 -8.32
N ALA A 152 5.06 -7.11 -8.93
CA ALA A 152 6.05 -7.89 -8.19
C ALA A 152 7.18 -6.96 -7.70
N MET A 153 7.83 -7.35 -6.60
CA MET A 153 9.09 -6.72 -6.18
C MET A 153 10.18 -6.90 -7.24
#